data_AF-A0AAJ2AIA6-F1
#
_entry.id   AF-A0AAJ2AIA6-F1
#
_cell.length_a   1.000
_cell.length_b   1.000
_cell.length_c   1.000
_cell.angle_alpha   90.00
_cell.angle_beta   90.00
_cell.angle_gamma   90.00
#
_symmetry.space_group_name_H-M   'P 1'
#
loop_
_entity.id
_entity.type
_entity.pdbx_description
1 polymer ?
#
loop_
_entity_poly.entity_id
_entity_poly.type
_entity_poly.pdbx_seq_one_letter_code
_entity_poly.pdbx_strand_id
1 'polypeptide(L)'
;MKALKVLIDKDFEDDGLYAVTLWVDSEPPRYISISRDAFEEPKFVYVEAQDQIYGKKTKNLKYSLYDSALDLYFLPDSEDCFHWNNSRKVSIEIDKEDRDAMQSTLKNIFLIDASSDHDAGSGGR
;
A
#
# COMPACT_ATOMS: atom_id res chain seq x y z
N MET A 1 5.61 16.41 0.55
CA MET A 1 5.42 15.81 -0.78
C MET A 1 3.95 15.96 -1.10
N LYS A 2 3.62 16.37 -2.32
CA LYS A 2 2.25 16.54 -2.80
C LYS A 2 2.01 15.64 -4.00
N ALA A 3 0.83 15.01 -4.05
CA ALA A 3 0.36 14.28 -5.21
C ALA A 3 -0.01 15.26 -6.32
N LEU A 4 0.58 15.06 -7.50
CA LEU A 4 0.28 15.76 -8.74
C LEU A 4 -0.80 15.05 -9.55
N LYS A 5 -0.90 13.72 -9.39
CA LYS A 5 -1.86 12.87 -10.07
C LYS A 5 -2.02 11.56 -9.30
N VAL A 6 -3.27 11.10 -9.16
CA VAL A 6 -3.58 9.77 -8.62
C VAL A 6 -4.16 8.89 -9.73
N LEU A 7 -3.66 7.67 -9.82
CA LEU A 7 -4.19 6.61 -10.67
C LEU A 7 -4.67 5.48 -9.77
N ILE A 8 -5.91 5.06 -9.99
CA ILE A 8 -6.55 3.97 -9.25
C ILE A 8 -6.86 2.89 -10.27
N ASP A 9 -6.34 1.70 -10.04
CA ASP A 9 -6.77 0.53 -10.80
C ASP A 9 -8.14 0.08 -10.30
N LYS A 10 -9.07 -0.09 -11.24
CA LYS A 10 -10.47 -0.40 -10.98
C LYS A 10 -10.88 -1.75 -11.57
N ASP A 11 -10.00 -2.45 -12.27
CA ASP A 11 -10.31 -3.66 -13.02
C ASP A 11 -10.19 -4.94 -12.15
N PHE A 12 -10.47 -4.81 -10.85
CA PHE A 12 -10.29 -5.88 -9.85
C PHE A 12 -11.16 -7.13 -10.10
N GLU A 13 -12.28 -7.00 -10.82
CA GLU A 13 -13.19 -8.12 -11.09
C GLU A 13 -12.55 -9.16 -12.02
N ASP A 14 -11.52 -8.77 -12.78
CA ASP A 14 -10.87 -9.64 -13.75
C ASP A 14 -9.62 -10.35 -13.20
N ASP A 15 -8.82 -9.70 -12.34
CA ASP A 15 -7.53 -10.23 -11.89
C ASP A 15 -7.28 -10.18 -10.36
N GLY A 16 -8.16 -9.55 -9.58
CA GLY A 16 -8.00 -9.42 -8.13
C GLY A 16 -6.94 -8.41 -7.68
N LEU A 17 -6.38 -7.62 -8.60
CA LEU A 17 -5.36 -6.62 -8.31
C LEU A 17 -6.00 -5.30 -7.85
N TYR A 18 -5.62 -4.86 -6.65
CA TYR A 18 -5.90 -3.51 -6.18
C TYR A 18 -4.62 -2.68 -6.27
N ALA A 19 -4.65 -1.54 -6.96
CA ALA A 19 -3.49 -0.66 -7.06
C ALA A 19 -3.85 0.83 -6.99
N VAL A 20 -2.98 1.60 -6.33
CA VAL A 20 -3.00 3.06 -6.29
C VAL A 20 -1.60 3.57 -6.61
N THR A 21 -1.47 4.41 -7.64
CA THR A 21 -0.21 5.09 -7.98
C THR A 21 -0.36 6.60 -7.80
N LEU A 22 0.51 7.17 -6.97
CA LEU A 22 0.61 8.60 -6.72
C LEU A 22 1.83 9.16 -7.43
N TRP A 23 1.63 10.01 -8.42
CA TRP A 23 2.69 10.84 -8.99
C TRP A 23 2.89 12.04 -8.10
N VAL A 24 4.13 12.37 -7.75
CA VAL A 24 4.43 13.33 -6.69
C VAL A 24 5.40 14.41 -7.15
N ASP A 25 5.38 15.55 -6.47
CA ASP A 25 6.23 16.72 -6.72
C ASP A 25 7.69 16.58 -6.23
N SER A 26 8.16 15.34 -6.08
CA SER A 26 9.49 15.02 -5.55
C SER A 26 10.33 14.30 -6.60
N GLU A 27 11.65 14.43 -6.50
CA GLU A 27 12.59 13.71 -7.34
C GLU A 27 13.88 13.45 -6.54
N PRO A 28 14.15 12.20 -6.11
CA PRO A 28 13.29 11.00 -6.09
C PRO A 28 12.34 10.94 -4.87
N PRO A 29 11.19 10.22 -4.93
CA PRO A 29 10.68 9.45 -6.06
C PRO A 29 9.70 10.26 -6.93
N ARG A 30 9.63 9.98 -8.23
CA ARG A 30 8.62 10.57 -9.14
C ARG A 30 7.20 10.05 -8.94
N TYR A 31 7.08 8.81 -8.49
CA TYR A 31 5.80 8.20 -8.14
C TYR A 31 6.01 7.17 -7.03
N ILE A 32 4.93 6.88 -6.33
CA ILE A 32 4.81 5.77 -5.38
C ILE A 32 3.59 4.95 -5.80
N SER A 33 3.79 3.66 -6.07
CA SER A 33 2.71 2.70 -6.33
C SER A 33 2.55 1.78 -5.13
N ILE A 34 1.31 1.50 -4.75
CA ILE A 34 0.96 0.55 -3.71
C ILE A 34 -0.07 -0.39 -4.30
N SER A 35 0.15 -1.69 -4.17
CA SER A 35 -0.78 -2.68 -4.67
C SER A 35 -0.88 -3.91 -3.78
N ARG A 36 -1.93 -4.68 -4.02
CA ARG A 36 -2.11 -6.04 -3.50
C ARG A 36 -2.89 -6.86 -4.51
N ASP A 37 -2.38 -8.05 -4.78
CA ASP A 37 -3.13 -9.11 -5.43
C ASP A 37 -3.92 -9.91 -4.37
N ALA A 38 -5.25 -9.90 -4.47
CA ALA A 38 -6.12 -10.61 -3.51
C ALA A 38 -6.26 -12.11 -3.79
N PHE A 39 -5.89 -12.58 -4.98
CA PHE A 39 -6.04 -13.99 -5.38
C PHE A 39 -4.74 -14.76 -5.25
N GLU A 40 -3.63 -14.19 -5.72
CA GLU A 40 -2.32 -14.83 -5.68
C GLU A 40 -1.61 -14.58 -4.35
N GLU A 41 -1.58 -13.33 -3.87
CA GLU A 41 -0.75 -12.94 -2.72
C GLU A 41 -1.44 -12.04 -1.67
N PRO A 42 -2.63 -12.43 -1.15
CA PRO A 42 -3.50 -11.55 -0.33
C PRO A 42 -2.88 -11.10 0.99
N LYS A 43 -1.81 -11.77 1.44
CA LYS A 43 -1.14 -11.49 2.72
C LYS A 43 -0.09 -10.38 2.61
N PHE A 44 0.20 -9.87 1.42
CA PHE A 44 1.30 -8.93 1.21
C PHE A 44 0.83 -7.67 0.51
N VAL A 45 1.42 -6.55 0.91
CA VAL A 45 1.34 -5.29 0.19
C VAL A 45 2.63 -5.10 -0.57
N TYR A 46 2.51 -4.69 -1.82
CA TYR A 46 3.62 -4.34 -2.66
C TYR A 46 3.72 -2.81 -2.75
N VAL A 47 4.92 -2.28 -2.61
CA VAL A 47 5.21 -0.85 -2.72
C VAL A 47 6.38 -0.64 -3.65
N GLU A 48 6.21 0.25 -4.63
CA GLU A 48 7.23 0.58 -5.62
C GLU A 48 7.40 2.09 -5.76
N ALA A 49 8.59 2.51 -6.15
CA ALA A 49 8.86 3.91 -6.45
C ALA A 49 9.75 4.05 -7.70
N GLN A 50 9.41 5.01 -8.55
CA GLN A 50 10.17 5.54 -9.69
C GLN A 50 10.65 4.57 -10.81
N ASP A 51 11.20 3.40 -10.50
CA ASP A 51 11.90 2.54 -11.46
C ASP A 51 11.60 1.04 -11.34
N GLN A 52 10.75 0.62 -10.41
CA GLN A 52 10.44 -0.80 -10.09
C GLN A 52 11.66 -1.65 -9.66
N ILE A 53 12.88 -1.08 -9.63
CA ILE A 53 14.11 -1.79 -9.24
C ILE A 53 14.11 -2.02 -7.73
N TYR A 54 13.54 -1.07 -6.98
CA TYR A 54 13.47 -1.11 -5.51
C TYR A 54 12.05 -1.40 -4.99
N GLY A 55 11.22 -2.05 -5.81
CA GLY A 55 9.94 -2.59 -5.39
C GLY A 55 10.11 -3.51 -4.18
N LYS A 56 9.23 -3.37 -3.19
CA LYS A 56 9.25 -4.16 -1.96
C LYS A 56 7.90 -4.77 -1.69
N LYS A 57 7.92 -6.07 -1.44
CA LYS A 57 6.80 -6.83 -0.87
C LYS A 57 6.94 -6.92 0.64
N THR A 58 5.88 -6.59 1.37
CA THR A 58 5.94 -6.50 2.84
C THR A 58 4.59 -6.76 3.50
N LYS A 59 4.61 -7.16 4.77
CA LYS A 59 3.43 -7.20 5.66
C LYS A 59 3.41 -6.03 6.64
N ASN A 60 4.51 -5.28 6.68
CA ASN A 60 4.80 -4.29 7.71
C ASN A 60 4.43 -2.88 7.26
N LEU A 61 3.98 -2.69 6.02
CA LEU A 61 3.48 -1.40 5.56
C LEU A 61 2.05 -1.19 6.04
N LYS A 62 1.79 -0.01 6.59
CA LYS A 62 0.46 0.47 6.96
C LYS A 62 0.23 1.85 6.37
N TYR A 63 -1.02 2.26 6.37
CA TYR A 63 -1.40 3.60 5.95
C TYR A 63 -2.28 4.29 6.99
N SER A 64 -2.28 5.61 6.95
CA SER A 64 -3.27 6.46 7.61
C SER A 64 -3.73 7.50 6.60
N LEU A 65 -5.04 7.74 6.56
CA LEU A 65 -5.64 8.75 5.70
C LEU A 65 -6.45 9.70 6.56
N TYR A 66 -5.93 10.93 6.72
CA TYR A 66 -6.56 11.97 7.54
C TYR A 66 -6.48 13.32 6.83
N ASP A 67 -7.59 14.06 6.82
CA ASP A 67 -7.74 15.33 6.10
C ASP A 67 -7.24 15.25 4.65
N SER A 68 -6.16 15.95 4.31
CA SER A 68 -5.55 15.96 2.98
C SER A 68 -4.24 15.17 2.94
N ALA A 69 -3.96 14.30 3.90
CA ALA A 69 -2.68 13.58 3.98
C ALA A 69 -2.86 12.06 3.98
N LEU A 70 -2.15 11.40 3.08
CA LEU A 70 -1.86 9.97 3.13
C LEU A 70 -0.47 9.78 3.75
N ASP A 71 -0.46 9.12 4.89
CA ASP A 71 0.75 8.63 5.52
C ASP A 71 0.94 7.16 5.18
N LEU A 72 2.11 6.81 4.62
CA LEU A 72 2.57 5.44 4.47
C LEU A 72 3.71 5.21 5.44
N TYR A 73 3.63 4.15 6.23
CA TYR A 73 4.64 3.88 7.25
C TYR A 73 4.87 2.39 7.49
N PHE A 74 6.12 2.03 7.68
CA PHE A 74 6.51 0.70 8.14
C PHE A 74 6.34 0.59 9.66
N LEU A 75 5.95 -0.58 10.15
CA LEU A 75 5.81 -0.86 11.58
C LEU A 75 7.13 -0.61 12.34
N PRO A 76 7.09 -0.15 13.61
CA PRO A 76 8.29 0.21 14.37
C PRO A 76 9.29 -0.92 14.60
N ASP A 77 8.83 -2.17 14.61
CA ASP A 77 9.63 -3.39 14.77
C ASP A 77 10.21 -3.91 13.44
N SER A 78 9.81 -3.34 12.30
CA SER A 78 10.38 -3.66 10.99
C SER A 78 11.71 -2.94 10.75
N GLU A 79 12.65 -3.61 10.08
CA GLU A 79 13.86 -2.99 9.52
C GLU A 79 13.60 -2.27 8.19
N ASP A 80 12.37 -2.34 7.67
CA ASP A 80 12.00 -1.74 6.40
C ASP A 80 12.06 -0.21 6.42
N CYS A 81 12.58 0.36 5.34
CA CYS A 81 12.55 1.79 5.05
C CYS A 81 12.30 2.02 3.55
N PHE A 82 11.87 3.24 3.22
CA PHE A 82 11.79 3.72 1.85
C PHE A 82 13.20 4.01 1.32
N HIS A 83 13.60 3.33 0.25
CA HIS A 83 14.99 3.35 -0.24
C HIS A 83 15.48 4.75 -0.64
N TRP A 84 14.58 5.64 -1.08
CA TRP A 84 14.95 6.97 -1.58
C TRP A 84 15.30 7.99 -0.49
N ASN A 85 14.82 7.79 0.75
CA ASN A 85 15.06 8.73 1.85
C ASN A 85 15.47 8.06 3.17
N ASN A 86 15.62 6.73 3.19
CA ASN A 86 15.90 5.92 4.38
C ASN A 86 14.93 6.15 5.56
N SER A 87 13.75 6.71 5.29
CA SER A 87 12.71 6.93 6.29
C SER A 87 11.80 5.72 6.39
N ARG A 88 11.21 5.51 7.56
CA ARG A 88 10.13 4.53 7.75
C ARG A 88 8.75 5.08 7.42
N LYS A 89 8.65 6.41 7.22
CA LYS A 89 7.39 7.10 6.96
C LYS A 89 7.55 8.09 5.79
N VAL A 90 6.55 8.14 4.94
CA VAL A 90 6.35 9.21 3.95
C VAL A 90 4.94 9.76 4.10
N SER A 91 4.81 11.08 3.97
CA SER A 91 3.54 11.80 4.03
C SER A 91 3.32 12.50 2.70
N ILE A 92 2.17 12.23 2.08
CA ILE A 92 1.79 12.71 0.76
C ILE A 92 0.51 13.52 0.92
N GLU A 93 0.56 14.80 0.55
CA GLU A 93 -0.62 15.64 0.47
C GLU A 93 -1.43 15.27 -0.78
N ILE A 94 -2.73 15.09 -0.64
CA ILE A 94 -3.65 14.63 -1.67
C ILE A 94 -4.88 15.51 -1.67
N ASP A 95 -5.29 15.93 -2.85
CA ASP A 95 -6.52 16.72 -3.03
C ASP A 95 -7.74 15.88 -2.64
N LYS A 96 -8.78 16.55 -2.12
CA LYS A 96 -9.95 15.87 -1.53
C LYS A 96 -10.63 14.88 -2.49
N GLU A 97 -10.76 15.24 -3.76
CA GLU A 97 -11.43 14.42 -4.77
C GLU A 97 -10.67 13.10 -5.01
N ASP A 98 -9.36 13.17 -5.19
CA ASP A 98 -8.49 11.99 -5.33
C ASP A 98 -8.49 11.13 -4.07
N ARG A 99 -8.49 11.78 -2.89
CA ARG A 99 -8.56 11.12 -1.59
C ARG A 99 -9.83 10.27 -1.45
N ASP A 100 -10.97 10.87 -1.74
CA ASP A 100 -12.27 10.21 -1.63
C ASP A 100 -12.38 9.09 -2.68
N ALA A 101 -11.82 9.29 -3.88
CA ALA A 101 -11.79 8.28 -4.94
C ALA A 101 -10.94 7.03 -4.59
N MET A 102 -9.76 7.20 -3.96
CA MET A 102 -8.85 6.09 -3.67
C MET A 102 -9.21 5.32 -2.39
N GLN A 103 -10.12 5.84 -1.57
CA GLN A 103 -10.36 5.33 -0.22
C GLN A 103 -10.79 3.85 -0.19
N SER A 104 -11.66 3.42 -1.10
CA SER A 104 -12.09 2.01 -1.20
C SER A 104 -10.94 1.10 -1.60
N THR A 105 -10.16 1.48 -2.61
CA THR A 105 -9.00 0.71 -3.08
C THR A 105 -7.93 0.58 -2.01
N LEU A 106 -7.61 1.66 -1.28
CA LEU A 106 -6.69 1.60 -0.15
C LEU A 106 -7.19 0.67 0.96
N LYS A 107 -8.48 0.74 1.32
CA LYS A 107 -9.04 -0.21 2.29
C LYS A 107 -8.82 -1.64 1.84
N ASN A 108 -9.09 -1.95 0.58
CA ASN A 108 -8.89 -3.28 0.05
C ASN A 108 -7.41 -3.67 0.06
N ILE A 109 -6.48 -2.86 -0.46
CA ILE A 109 -5.03 -3.15 -0.43
C ILE A 109 -4.56 -3.59 0.96
N PHE A 110 -5.06 -2.96 2.02
CA PHE A 110 -4.62 -3.23 3.39
C PHE A 110 -5.58 -4.10 4.21
N LEU A 111 -6.65 -4.64 3.62
CA LEU A 111 -7.61 -5.52 4.27
C LEU A 111 -7.02 -6.92 4.43
N ILE A 112 -6.23 -7.17 5.46
CA ILE A 112 -5.72 -8.52 5.70
C ILE A 112 -6.88 -9.38 6.19
N ASP A 113 -7.35 -10.32 5.37
CA ASP A 113 -8.32 -11.32 5.81
C ASP A 113 -7.71 -12.16 6.92
N ALA A 114 -8.27 -12.05 8.12
CA ALA A 114 -7.88 -12.82 9.29
C ALA A 114 -8.30 -14.30 9.20
N SER A 115 -8.91 -14.74 8.09
CA SER A 115 -9.48 -16.07 7.92
C SER A 115 -8.49 -17.05 7.27
N SER A 116 -7.35 -17.30 7.89
CA SER A 116 -6.55 -18.50 7.60
C SER A 116 -5.66 -18.95 8.77
N ASP A 117 -6.05 -18.66 10.00
CA ASP A 117 -5.53 -19.36 11.19
C ASP A 117 -6.66 -20.22 11.78
N HIS A 118 -7.19 -21.15 10.98
CA HIS A 118 -7.81 -22.34 11.56
C HIS A 118 -6.68 -23.31 11.89
N ASP A 119 -6.11 -23.10 13.06
CA ASP A 119 -5.18 -24.00 13.71
C ASP A 119 -5.82 -25.40 13.82
N ALA A 120 -5.16 -26.37 13.20
CA ALA A 120 -5.45 -27.78 13.35
C ALA A 120 -4.96 -28.20 14.75
N GLY A 121 -5.87 -28.25 15.73
CA GLY A 121 -5.44 -28.34 17.13
C GLY A 121 -6.41 -29.01 18.10
N SER A 122 -7.05 -30.12 17.74
CA SER A 122 -7.56 -31.10 18.72
C SER A 122 -7.62 -32.46 18.01
N GLY A 123 -6.60 -33.32 18.09
CA GLY A 123 -5.92 -33.73 19.32
C GLY A 123 -6.79 -34.79 19.98
N GLY A 124 -6.53 -36.05 19.64
CA GLY A 124 -7.38 -37.16 20.04
C GLY A 124 -7.43 -37.41 21.54
N ARG A 125 -8.56 -37.94 21.98
CA ARG A 125 -8.69 -39.15 22.78
C ARG A 125 -10.12 -39.66 22.70
#